data_AF-A0A1V4XMG9-F1
#
_entry.id   AF-A0A1V4XMG9-F1
#
_cell.length_a   1.000
_cell.length_b   1.000
_cell.length_c   1.000
_cell.angle_alpha   90.00
_cell.angle_beta   90.00
_cell.angle_gamma   90.00
#
_symmetry.space_group_name_H-M   'P 1'
#
loop_
_entity.id
_entity.type
_entity.pdbx_description
1 polymer ?
#
loop_
_entity_poly.entity_id
_entity_poly.type
_entity_poly.pdbx_seq_one_letter_code
_entity_poly.pdbx_strand_id
1 'polypeptide(L)'
;MTVGGLFLAGIAWAVFAGTALAAEPVRQVNACEAGRLPELADQVATETENQIRKAKYPEEVAQIIGRAQMDFLRILIRQNDEILRQNSEIRQLLQKDMR
;
A
#
# COMPACT_ATOMS: atom_id res chain seq x y z
N MET A 1 -22.07 -15.83 -14.70
CA MET A 1 -21.00 -15.56 -13.71
C MET A 1 -19.72 -15.28 -14.47
N THR A 2 -19.34 -14.01 -14.58
CA THR A 2 -18.24 -13.54 -15.42
C THR A 2 -16.89 -13.77 -14.71
N VAL A 3 -15.99 -14.46 -15.40
CA VAL A 3 -14.64 -14.87 -14.96
C VAL A 3 -13.77 -13.70 -14.47
N GLY A 4 -14.09 -12.45 -14.86
CA GLY A 4 -13.38 -11.24 -14.43
C GLY A 4 -13.44 -10.92 -12.93
N GLY A 5 -14.47 -11.36 -12.20
CA GLY A 5 -14.59 -11.09 -10.76
C GLY A 5 -13.64 -11.93 -9.90
N LEU A 6 -13.29 -13.13 -10.37
CA LEU A 6 -12.42 -14.06 -9.64
C LEU A 6 -10.94 -13.70 -9.76
N PHE A 7 -10.53 -13.07 -10.85
CA PHE A 7 -9.14 -12.65 -11.07
C PHE A 7 -8.72 -11.47 -10.18
N LEU A 8 -9.61 -10.50 -9.97
CA LEU A 8 -9.33 -9.34 -9.11
C LEU A 8 -9.31 -9.71 -7.62
N ALA A 9 -10.19 -10.63 -7.20
CA ALA A 9 -10.20 -11.15 -5.83
C ALA A 9 -8.91 -11.92 -5.49
N GLY A 10 -8.35 -12.67 -6.44
CA GLY A 10 -7.10 -13.42 -6.24
C GLY A 10 -5.87 -12.55 -6.04
N ILE A 11 -5.77 -11.43 -6.76
CA ILE A 11 -4.64 -10.48 -6.63
C ILE A 11 -4.74 -9.71 -5.31
N ALA A 12 -5.95 -9.32 -4.89
CA ALA A 12 -6.16 -8.66 -3.60
C ALA A 12 -5.75 -9.54 -2.41
N TRP A 13 -5.94 -10.86 -2.51
CA TRP A 13 -5.50 -11.81 -1.47
C TRP A 13 -3.99 -12.03 -1.45
N ALA A 14 -3.31 -12.04 -2.60
CA ALA A 14 -1.86 -12.17 -2.66
C ALA A 14 -1.13 -10.97 -2.03
N VAL A 15 -1.72 -9.77 -2.09
CA VAL A 15 -1.17 -8.56 -1.44
C VAL A 15 -1.28 -8.62 0.09
N PHE A 16 -2.33 -9.28 0.62
CA PHE A 16 -2.51 -9.42 2.07
C PHE A 16 -1.71 -10.57 2.69
N ALA A 17 -1.35 -11.60 1.92
CA ALA A 17 -0.86 -12.86 2.49
C ALA A 17 0.67 -13.05 2.54
N GLY A 18 1.49 -12.23 1.89
CA GLY A 18 2.93 -12.45 2.02
C GLY A 18 3.83 -11.65 1.11
N THR A 19 4.28 -10.52 1.60
CA THR A 19 5.68 -10.11 1.39
C THR A 19 6.27 -9.69 2.73
N ALA A 20 6.69 -10.71 3.48
CA ALA A 20 7.83 -10.57 4.37
C ALA A 20 9.06 -10.24 3.51
N LEU A 21 9.28 -8.96 3.21
CA LEU A 21 10.50 -8.50 2.56
C LEU A 21 11.05 -7.32 3.34
N ALA A 22 12.13 -7.61 4.05
CA ALA A 22 13.04 -6.65 4.64
C ALA A 22 13.64 -5.77 3.55
N ALA A 23 13.41 -4.46 3.62
CA ALA A 23 14.24 -3.43 3.00
C ALA A 23 13.88 -2.06 3.59
N GLU A 24 14.69 -1.58 4.54
CA GLU A 24 14.78 -0.15 4.88
C GLU A 24 15.41 0.61 3.69
N PRO A 25 14.99 1.86 3.43
CA PRO A 25 15.35 3.00 4.28
C PRO A 25 14.12 3.77 4.76
N VAL A 26 13.90 3.74 6.07
CA VAL A 26 12.83 4.43 6.78
C VAL A 26 13.10 5.93 6.76
N ARG A 27 12.35 6.66 5.93
CA ARG A 27 12.22 8.11 6.06
C ARG A 27 11.15 8.32 7.13
N GLN A 28 11.53 8.83 8.31
CA GLN A 28 10.62 9.06 9.44
C GLN A 28 9.32 9.75 8.99
N VAL A 29 8.20 9.04 9.08
CA VAL A 29 6.85 9.52 8.72
C VAL A 29 6.05 9.74 10.01
N ASN A 30 5.30 10.83 10.09
CA ASN A 30 4.53 11.21 11.27
C ASN A 30 3.19 10.45 11.34
N ALA A 31 2.74 10.12 12.56
CA ALA A 31 1.47 9.43 12.87
C ALA A 31 0.21 10.00 12.18
N CYS A 32 0.23 11.30 11.86
CA CYS A 32 -0.87 12.01 11.21
C CYS A 32 -1.03 11.64 9.71
N GLU A 33 0.02 11.14 9.06
CA GLU A 33 -0.03 10.70 7.66
C GLU A 33 -0.70 9.34 7.49
N ALA A 34 -0.70 8.48 8.51
CA ALA A 34 -1.24 7.13 8.42
C ALA A 34 -2.76 7.09 8.16
N GLY A 35 -3.51 8.02 8.76
CA GLY A 35 -4.95 8.16 8.51
C GLY A 35 -5.30 8.60 7.09
N ARG A 36 -4.35 9.18 6.34
CA ARG A 36 -4.52 9.62 4.95
C ARG A 36 -4.00 8.61 3.91
N LEU A 37 -3.38 7.51 4.35
CA LEU A 37 -2.90 6.47 3.45
C LEU A 37 -4.03 5.78 2.65
N PRO A 38 -5.24 5.56 3.21
CA PRO A 38 -6.38 5.08 2.43
C PRO A 38 -6.80 6.05 1.32
N GLU A 39 -6.92 7.35 1.63
CA GLU A 39 -7.24 8.39 0.65
C GLU A 39 -6.19 8.47 -0.47
N LEU A 40 -4.91 8.29 -0.10
CA LEU A 40 -3.82 8.27 -1.07
C LEU A 40 -3.90 7.05 -1.99
N ALA A 41 -4.32 5.89 -1.46
CA ALA A 41 -4.54 4.68 -2.25
C ALA A 41 -5.70 4.85 -3.23
N ASP A 42 -6.81 5.44 -2.78
CA ASP A 42 -7.98 5.74 -3.62
C ASP A 42 -7.63 6.74 -4.73
N GLN A 43 -6.79 7.74 -4.42
CA GLN A 43 -6.30 8.70 -5.39
C GLN A 43 -5.43 8.02 -6.46
N VAL A 44 -4.50 7.15 -6.05
CA VAL A 44 -3.67 6.37 -6.98
C VAL A 44 -4.53 5.48 -7.86
N ALA A 45 -5.54 4.81 -7.31
CA ALA A 45 -6.47 3.98 -8.07
C ALA A 45 -7.24 4.79 -9.12
N THR A 46 -7.82 5.92 -8.70
CA THR A 46 -8.62 6.81 -9.56
C THR A 46 -7.78 7.40 -10.69
N GLU A 47 -6.57 7.87 -10.38
CA GLU A 47 -5.64 8.43 -11.37
C GLU A 47 -5.18 7.36 -12.36
N THR A 48 -4.86 6.16 -11.88
CA THR A 48 -4.46 5.03 -12.72
C THR A 48 -5.59 4.65 -13.69
N GLU A 49 -6.82 4.55 -13.21
CA GLU A 49 -7.98 4.26 -14.07
C GLU A 49 -8.17 5.33 -15.15
N ASN A 50 -8.05 6.62 -14.76
CA ASN A 50 -8.14 7.74 -15.69
C ASN A 50 -7.03 7.71 -16.76
N GLN A 51 -5.81 7.33 -16.38
CA GLN A 51 -4.68 7.22 -17.30
C GLN A 51 -4.84 6.04 -18.25
N ILE A 52 -5.29 4.88 -17.76
CA ILE A 52 -5.57 3.70 -18.60
C ILE A 52 -6.67 4.03 -19.62
N ARG A 53 -7.74 4.71 -19.22
CA ARG A 53 -8.82 5.14 -20.13
C ARG A 53 -8.34 6.08 -21.25
N LYS A 54 -7.26 6.83 -21.00
CA LYS A 54 -6.65 7.76 -21.97
C LYS A 54 -5.55 7.12 -22.82
N ALA A 55 -5.04 5.95 -22.42
CA ALA A 55 -3.98 5.25 -23.12
C ALA A 55 -4.45 4.81 -24.51
N LYS A 56 -3.61 5.05 -25.52
CA LYS A 56 -3.93 4.68 -26.91
C LYS A 56 -3.34 3.34 -27.30
N TYR A 57 -2.27 2.92 -26.62
CA TYR A 57 -1.55 1.70 -26.93
C TYR A 57 -1.44 0.79 -25.71
N PRO A 58 -1.45 -0.55 -25.89
CA PRO A 58 -1.31 -1.50 -24.80
C PRO A 58 0.01 -1.35 -24.00
N GLU A 59 1.09 -0.95 -24.68
CA GLU A 59 2.40 -0.73 -24.05
C GLU A 59 2.33 0.40 -23.01
N GLU A 60 1.56 1.46 -23.28
CA GLU A 60 1.35 2.57 -22.34
C GLU A 60 0.58 2.09 -21.10
N VAL A 61 -0.39 1.20 -21.27
CA VAL A 61 -1.14 0.60 -20.17
C VAL A 61 -0.22 -0.19 -19.24
N ALA A 62 0.71 -0.97 -19.79
CA ALA A 62 1.68 -1.72 -18.98
C ALA A 62 2.59 -0.78 -18.15
N GLN A 63 3.03 0.34 -18.73
CA GLN A 63 3.82 1.34 -18.02
C GLN A 63 3.02 2.06 -16.93
N ILE A 64 1.75 2.40 -17.21
CA ILE A 64 0.84 3.02 -16.24
C ILE A 64 0.62 2.08 -15.05
N ILE A 65 0.35 0.79 -15.31
CA ILE A 65 0.19 -0.23 -14.26
C ILE A 65 1.48 -0.38 -13.46
N GLY A 66 2.65 -0.44 -14.11
CA GLY A 66 3.93 -0.52 -13.42
C GLY A 66 4.17 0.66 -12.47
N ARG A 67 3.79 1.88 -12.90
CA ARG A 67 3.88 3.08 -12.05
C ARG A 67 2.93 2.98 -10.85
N ALA A 68 1.67 2.59 -11.08
CA ALA A 68 0.68 2.42 -10.03
C ALA A 68 1.13 1.41 -8.98
N GLN A 69 1.72 0.28 -9.40
CA GLN A 69 2.28 -0.72 -8.48
C GLN A 69 3.36 -0.13 -7.57
N MET A 70 4.26 0.69 -8.10
CA MET A 70 5.30 1.36 -7.31
C MET A 70 4.73 2.37 -6.33
N ASP A 71 3.66 3.07 -6.69
CA ASP A 71 2.99 4.03 -5.81
C ASP A 71 2.24 3.34 -4.67
N PHE A 72 1.53 2.23 -4.96
CA PHE A 72 0.94 1.39 -3.92
C PHE A 72 1.98 0.75 -3.00
N LEU A 73 3.10 0.29 -3.55
CA LEU A 73 4.19 -0.25 -2.73
C LEU A 73 4.72 0.81 -1.75
N ARG A 74 4.85 2.07 -2.19
CA ARG A 74 5.27 3.17 -1.31
C ARG A 74 4.26 3.45 -0.20
N ILE A 75 2.96 3.34 -0.50
CA ILE A 75 1.89 3.45 0.51
C ILE A 75 2.02 2.34 1.55
N LEU A 76 2.22 1.09 1.13
CA LEU A 76 2.36 -0.05 2.02
C LEU A 76 3.59 0.06 2.92
N ILE A 77 4.73 0.50 2.38
CA ILE A 77 5.95 0.74 3.17
C ILE A 77 5.67 1.77 4.28
N ARG A 78 4.98 2.88 3.93
CA ARG A 78 4.60 3.90 4.93
C ARG A 78 3.65 3.36 5.99
N GLN A 79 2.69 2.50 5.61
CA GLN A 79 1.81 1.84 6.58
C GLN A 79 2.60 0.96 7.56
N ASN A 80 3.55 0.18 7.04
CA ASN A 80 4.38 -0.70 7.86
C ASN A 80 5.25 0.06 8.85
N ASP A 81 5.86 1.18 8.44
CA ASP A 81 6.66 2.02 9.33
C ASP A 81 5.83 2.54 10.51
N GLU A 82 4.59 2.96 10.26
CA GLU A 82 3.69 3.40 11.32
C GLU A 82 3.28 2.26 12.26
N ILE A 83 2.99 1.07 11.71
CA ILE A 83 2.67 -0.12 12.52
C ILE A 83 3.84 -0.49 13.43
N LEU A 84 5.07 -0.42 12.93
CA LEU A 84 6.28 -0.68 13.73
C LEU A 84 6.42 0.36 14.85
N ARG A 85 6.19 1.64 14.55
CA ARG A 85 6.20 2.74 15.52
C ARG A 85 5.17 2.50 16.63
N GLN A 86 3.92 2.22 16.27
CA GLN A 86 2.84 1.94 17.22
C GLN A 86 3.14 0.70 18.07
N ASN A 87 3.66 -0.37 17.47
CA ASN A 87 4.08 -1.56 18.22
C ASN A 87 5.19 -1.25 19.24
N SER A 88 6.12 -0.35 18.92
CA SER A 88 7.17 0.07 19.84
C SER A 88 6.61 0.86 21.03
N GLU A 89 5.64 1.75 20.80
CA GLU A 89 4.95 2.52 21.83
C GLU A 89 4.15 1.61 22.77
N ILE A 90 3.38 0.66 22.22
CA ILE A 90 2.61 -0.31 23.01
C ILE A 90 3.53 -1.15 23.90
N ARG A 91 4.68 -1.61 23.38
CA ARG A 91 5.65 -2.37 24.18
C ARG A 91 6.20 -1.54 25.35
N GLN A 92 6.48 -0.26 25.14
CA GLN A 92 6.94 0.63 26.20
C GLN A 92 5.86 0.86 27.26
N LEU A 93 4.61 1.06 26.86
CA LEU A 93 3.48 1.20 27.78
C LEU A 93 3.28 -0.06 28.63
N LEU A 94 3.31 -1.25 28.02
CA LEU A 94 3.20 -2.52 28.73
C LEU A 94 4.35 -2.75 29.72
N GLN A 95 5.58 -2.37 29.36
CA GLN A 95 6.72 -2.44 30.29
C GLN A 95 6.60 -1.46 31.46
N LYS A 96 5.96 -0.30 31.24
CA LYS A 96 5.71 0.69 32.28
C LYS A 96 4.61 0.23 33.25
N ASP A 97 3.54 -0.39 32.75
CA ASP A 97 2.46 -0.94 33.57
C ASP A 97 2.90 -2.14 34.43
N MET A 98 3.93 -2.87 34.00
CA MET A 98 4.50 -4.00 34.77
C MET A 98 5.52 -3.60 35.84
N ARG A 99 5.83 -2.30 36.01
CA ARG A 99 6.68 -1.78 37.09
C ARG A 99 5.84 -1.08 38.15
#